data_AF-A0A7C1F5P2-F1
#
_entry.id   AF-A0A7C1F5P2-F1
#
_cell.length_a   1.000
_cell.length_b   1.000
_cell.length_c   1.000
_cell.angle_alpha   90.00
_cell.angle_beta   90.00
_cell.angle_gamma   90.00
#
_symmetry.space_group_name_H-M   'P 1'
#
loop_
_entity.id
_entity.type
_entity.pdbx_description
1 polymer ?
#
loop_
_entity_poly.entity_id
_entity_poly.type
_entity_poly.pdbx_seq_one_letter_code
_entity_poly.pdbx_strand_id
1 'polypeptide(L)'
;MNEQELEQSRVEELYALIREQYRDKQAGEVIASFQAVFDKTTDADERLSILDYWLGFYRLRKYKRLKKRRRPTFKERVTPCSACGYPASQRHHLWDVAMHGENKVTIQLCANCHELHHLIYNALVRNSNRSRDLVLHILNTGAVSMETMRLILGWCLATIRYEASNGWVDGRKASKEWVERRLNWSRYIAPFTEETQQS
;
A
#
# COMPACT_ATOMS: atom_id res chain seq x y z
N MET A 1 -0.52 29.77 -1.51
CA MET A 1 0.49 29.46 -2.53
C MET A 1 0.09 30.21 -3.78
N ASN A 2 0.94 31.12 -4.26
CA ASN A 2 0.67 31.86 -5.50
C ASN A 2 0.97 30.98 -6.73
N GLU A 3 0.58 31.41 -7.94
CA GLU A 3 0.75 30.62 -9.17
C GLU A 3 2.22 30.31 -9.49
N GLN A 4 3.14 31.23 -9.20
CA GLN A 4 4.58 31.01 -9.39
C GLN A 4 5.14 29.95 -8.43
N GLU A 5 4.72 29.96 -7.17
CA GLU A 5 5.09 28.94 -6.18
C GLU A 5 4.54 27.56 -6.55
N LEU A 6 3.30 27.51 -7.09
CA LEU A 6 2.70 26.28 -7.60
C LEU A 6 3.47 25.73 -8.81
N GLU A 7 3.79 26.60 -9.78
CA GLU A 7 4.53 26.24 -10.98
C GLU A 7 5.92 25.71 -10.60
N GLN A 8 6.66 26.42 -9.73
CA GLN A 8 7.98 26.02 -9.26
C GLN A 8 7.95 24.67 -8.54
N SER A 9 6.97 24.45 -7.65
CA SER A 9 6.79 23.17 -6.96
C SER A 9 6.57 22.00 -7.93
N ARG A 10 5.77 22.23 -8.98
CA ARG A 10 5.49 21.23 -10.02
C ARG A 10 6.71 20.93 -10.89
N VAL A 11 7.51 21.96 -11.23
CA VAL A 11 8.78 21.80 -11.94
C VAL A 11 9.76 20.96 -11.13
N GLU A 12 9.90 21.25 -9.83
CA GLU A 12 10.77 20.49 -8.93
C GLU A 12 10.34 19.03 -8.82
N GLU A 13 9.03 18.78 -8.69
CA GLU A 13 8.49 17.42 -8.68
C GLU A 13 8.77 16.69 -10.01
N LEU A 14 8.54 17.34 -11.14
CA LEU A 14 8.80 16.76 -12.47
C LEU A 14 10.26 16.35 -12.61
N TYR A 15 11.20 17.22 -12.22
CA TYR A 15 12.63 16.94 -12.30
C TYR A 15 13.07 15.83 -11.33
N ALA A 16 12.50 15.78 -10.13
CA ALA A 16 12.74 14.66 -9.21
C ALA A 16 12.26 13.33 -9.81
N LEU A 17 11.08 13.30 -10.45
CA LEU A 17 10.56 12.10 -11.10
C LEU A 17 11.42 11.64 -12.29
N ILE A 18 11.97 12.58 -13.06
CA ILE A 18 12.89 12.28 -14.17
C ILE A 18 14.20 11.68 -13.63
N ARG A 19 14.81 12.29 -12.61
CA ARG A 19 16.06 11.79 -12.01
C ARG A 19 15.89 10.40 -11.37
N GLU A 20 14.72 10.07 -10.85
CA GLU A 20 14.43 8.72 -10.33
C GLU A 20 14.33 7.65 -11.44
N GLN A 21 14.17 8.04 -12.70
CA GLN A 21 13.88 7.14 -13.83
C GLN A 21 15.03 6.96 -14.80
N TYR A 22 15.94 7.92 -14.89
CA TYR A 22 17.05 7.91 -15.83
C TYR A 22 18.40 7.98 -15.11
N ARG A 23 19.46 7.57 -15.79
CA ARG A 23 20.83 7.82 -15.31
C ARG A 23 21.16 9.29 -15.43
N ASP A 24 22.07 9.80 -14.60
CA ASP A 24 22.35 11.23 -14.45
C ASP A 24 22.50 12.00 -15.77
N LYS A 25 23.29 11.48 -16.71
CA LYS A 25 23.47 12.11 -18.03
C LYS A 25 22.15 12.23 -18.81
N GLN A 26 21.37 11.16 -18.89
CA GLN A 26 20.09 11.13 -19.59
C GLN A 26 19.04 11.98 -18.87
N ALA A 27 19.03 11.97 -17.54
CA ALA A 27 18.15 12.83 -16.75
C ALA A 27 18.44 14.32 -17.05
N GLY A 28 19.71 14.69 -17.14
CA GLY A 28 20.15 16.05 -17.51
C GLY A 28 19.64 16.48 -18.89
N GLU A 29 19.81 15.63 -19.90
CA GLU A 29 19.34 15.90 -21.27
C GLU A 29 17.82 16.11 -21.35
N VAL A 30 17.06 15.28 -20.63
CA VAL A 30 15.59 15.40 -20.56
C VAL A 30 15.17 16.67 -19.82
N ILE A 31 15.81 16.98 -18.69
CA ILE A 31 15.53 18.21 -17.92
C ILE A 31 15.83 19.45 -18.76
N ALA A 32 16.97 19.49 -19.46
CA ALA A 32 17.33 20.61 -20.32
C ALA A 32 16.30 20.84 -21.44
N SER A 33 15.72 19.75 -21.98
CA SER A 33 14.66 19.83 -22.98
C SER A 33 13.38 20.47 -22.42
N PHE A 34 13.00 20.14 -21.17
CA PHE A 34 11.87 20.77 -20.50
C PHE A 34 12.12 22.25 -20.20
N GLN A 35 13.31 22.60 -19.71
CA GLN A 35 13.70 23.99 -19.48
C GLN A 35 13.56 24.81 -20.77
N ALA A 36 14.09 24.30 -21.90
CA ALA A 36 13.99 24.98 -23.19
C ALA A 36 12.54 25.16 -23.69
N VAL A 37 11.62 24.28 -23.32
CA VAL A 37 10.18 24.44 -23.60
C VAL A 37 9.59 25.52 -22.71
N PHE A 38 9.82 25.47 -21.40
CA PHE A 38 9.28 26.45 -20.45
C PHE A 38 9.82 27.86 -20.68
N ASP A 39 11.09 28.01 -21.06
CA ASP A 39 11.70 29.31 -21.40
C ASP A 39 11.06 29.93 -22.65
N LYS A 40 10.51 29.11 -23.56
CA LYS A 40 9.84 29.56 -24.80
C LYS A 40 8.35 29.82 -24.61
N THR A 41 7.71 29.15 -23.65
CA THR A 41 6.29 29.32 -23.37
C THR A 41 6.08 30.47 -22.39
N THR A 42 5.65 31.62 -22.89
CA THR A 42 5.46 32.82 -22.05
C THR A 42 4.16 32.81 -21.26
N ASP A 43 3.14 32.08 -21.73
CA ASP A 43 1.86 31.93 -21.05
C ASP A 43 1.96 30.99 -19.83
N ALA A 44 1.54 31.48 -18.67
CA ALA A 44 1.60 30.73 -17.42
C ALA A 44 0.61 29.56 -17.38
N ASP A 45 -0.58 29.73 -17.94
CA ASP A 45 -1.59 28.68 -17.97
C ASP A 45 -1.15 27.53 -18.88
N GLU A 46 -0.56 27.85 -20.03
CA GLU A 46 0.03 26.87 -20.92
C GLU A 46 1.19 26.10 -20.24
N ARG A 47 2.10 26.79 -19.54
CA ARG A 47 3.18 26.13 -18.78
C ARG A 47 2.63 25.18 -17.72
N LEU A 48 1.62 25.60 -16.96
CA LEU A 48 0.97 24.77 -15.93
C LEU A 48 0.28 23.54 -16.54
N SER A 49 -0.38 23.69 -17.68
CA SER A 49 -1.02 22.59 -18.41
C SER A 49 0.00 21.54 -18.89
N ILE A 50 1.12 22.00 -19.46
CA ILE A 50 2.24 21.14 -19.86
C ILE A 50 2.80 20.40 -18.64
N LEU A 51 3.03 21.11 -17.53
CA LEU A 51 3.51 20.51 -16.28
C LEU A 51 2.57 19.43 -15.77
N ASP A 52 1.27 19.69 -15.71
CA ASP A 52 0.28 18.73 -15.24
C ASP A 52 0.24 17.46 -16.09
N TYR A 53 0.27 17.64 -17.42
CA TYR A 53 0.32 16.52 -18.34
C TYR A 53 1.53 15.62 -18.09
N TRP A 54 2.73 16.21 -18.02
CA TRP A 54 3.97 15.46 -17.85
C TRP A 54 4.14 14.89 -16.44
N LEU A 55 3.70 15.60 -15.41
CA LEU A 55 3.60 15.04 -14.06
C LEU A 55 2.70 13.81 -14.05
N GLY A 56 1.52 13.89 -14.67
CA GLY A 56 0.63 12.74 -14.85
C GLY A 56 1.32 11.56 -15.53
N PHE A 57 2.02 11.81 -16.64
CA PHE A 57 2.78 10.80 -17.37
C PHE A 57 3.88 10.14 -16.52
N TYR A 58 4.74 10.94 -15.87
CA TYR A 58 5.87 10.42 -15.10
C TYR A 58 5.43 9.75 -13.79
N ARG A 59 4.38 10.25 -13.14
CA ARG A 59 3.74 9.59 -11.99
C ARG A 59 3.17 8.24 -12.40
N LEU A 60 2.46 8.16 -13.53
CA LEU A 60 1.92 6.89 -14.05
C LEU A 60 3.04 5.91 -14.41
N ARG A 61 4.13 6.39 -15.03
CA ARG A 61 5.29 5.55 -15.38
C ARG A 61 6.00 5.02 -14.14
N LYS A 62 6.22 5.86 -13.13
CA LYS A 62 6.73 5.45 -11.82
C LYS A 62 5.83 4.41 -11.18
N TYR A 63 4.52 4.64 -11.18
CA TYR A 63 3.53 3.68 -10.67
C TYR A 63 3.60 2.34 -11.39
N LYS A 64 3.60 2.32 -12.73
CA LYS A 64 3.73 1.09 -13.53
C LYS A 64 5.05 0.36 -13.24
N ARG A 65 6.16 1.09 -13.07
CA ARG A 65 7.46 0.51 -12.68
C ARG A 65 7.42 -0.11 -11.30
N LEU A 66 6.89 0.61 -10.30
CA LEU A 66 6.76 0.12 -8.93
C LEU A 66 5.89 -1.13 -8.85
N LYS A 67 4.90 -1.25 -9.73
CA LYS A 67 4.07 -2.45 -9.81
C LYS A 67 4.77 -3.61 -10.54
N LYS A 68 5.76 -3.38 -11.40
CA LYS A 68 6.34 -4.44 -12.26
C LYS A 68 6.90 -5.59 -11.43
N ARG A 69 6.42 -6.80 -11.72
CA ARG A 69 6.84 -8.03 -11.04
C ARG A 69 8.33 -8.30 -11.30
N ARG A 70 9.05 -8.73 -10.27
CA ARG A 70 10.38 -9.33 -10.39
C ARG A 70 10.48 -10.59 -9.55
N ARG A 71 11.44 -11.45 -9.87
CA ARG A 71 11.80 -12.58 -9.01
C ARG A 71 12.35 -12.04 -7.69
N PRO A 72 11.90 -12.55 -6.53
CA PRO A 72 12.51 -12.21 -5.25
C PRO A 72 13.97 -12.69 -5.22
N THR A 73 14.84 -11.88 -4.61
CA THR A 73 16.23 -12.20 -4.32
C THR A 73 16.32 -13.22 -3.19
N PHE A 74 17.50 -13.82 -3.01
CA PHE A 74 17.74 -14.71 -1.88
C PHE A 74 17.49 -14.00 -0.54
N LYS A 75 18.01 -12.77 -0.38
CA LYS A 75 17.83 -11.97 0.84
C LYS A 75 16.35 -11.78 1.18
N GLU A 76 15.51 -11.48 0.20
CA GLU A 76 14.06 -11.29 0.41
C GLU A 76 13.33 -12.59 0.77
N ARG A 77 13.81 -13.75 0.34
CA ARG A 77 13.23 -15.07 0.66
C ARG A 77 13.55 -15.51 2.09
N VAL A 78 14.69 -15.07 2.62
CA VAL A 78 15.15 -15.39 3.98
C VAL A 78 14.89 -14.27 4.99
N THR A 79 14.21 -13.20 4.56
CA THR A 79 13.69 -12.20 5.49
C THR A 79 12.59 -12.84 6.35
N PRO A 80 12.61 -12.68 7.68
CA PRO A 80 11.55 -13.18 8.54
C PRO A 80 10.18 -12.55 8.28
N CYS A 81 9.12 -13.31 8.55
CA CYS A 81 7.74 -12.82 8.52
C CYS A 81 7.56 -11.66 9.50
N SER A 82 7.03 -10.54 9.00
CA SER A 82 6.74 -9.35 9.83
C SER A 82 5.67 -9.58 10.90
N ALA A 83 4.90 -10.66 10.81
CA ALA A 83 3.81 -10.95 11.75
C ALA A 83 4.21 -11.93 12.87
N CYS A 84 4.99 -12.97 12.54
CA CYS A 84 5.29 -14.07 13.45
C CYS A 84 6.78 -14.42 13.54
N GLY A 85 7.65 -13.74 12.80
CA GLY A 85 9.09 -14.01 12.82
C GLY A 85 9.54 -15.27 12.07
N TYR A 86 8.65 -16.02 11.42
CA TYR A 86 9.05 -17.22 10.68
C TYR A 86 10.09 -16.88 9.59
N PRO A 87 11.26 -17.54 9.56
CA PRO A 87 12.46 -17.04 8.88
C PRO A 87 12.38 -17.09 7.35
N ALA A 88 11.55 -17.98 6.78
CA ALA A 88 11.37 -18.07 5.33
C ALA A 88 10.00 -17.51 4.93
N SER A 89 9.99 -16.40 4.21
CA SER A 89 8.74 -15.72 3.88
C SER A 89 8.80 -15.03 2.52
N GLN A 90 7.69 -14.44 2.09
CA GLN A 90 7.62 -13.73 0.82
C GLN A 90 6.91 -12.40 1.00
N ARG A 91 7.14 -11.48 0.06
CA ARG A 91 6.41 -10.22 0.05
C ARG A 91 5.06 -10.41 -0.62
N HIS A 92 4.01 -10.13 0.15
CA HIS A 92 2.62 -10.28 -0.24
C HIS A 92 1.94 -8.91 -0.29
N HIS A 93 1.04 -8.71 -1.25
CA HIS A 93 0.27 -7.47 -1.35
C HIS A 93 -0.78 -7.43 -0.25
N LEU A 94 -0.87 -6.31 0.46
CA LEU A 94 -1.96 -6.09 1.40
C LEU A 94 -3.25 -5.67 0.69
N TRP A 95 -3.14 -4.90 -0.39
CA TRP A 95 -4.27 -4.38 -1.13
C TRP A 95 -4.60 -5.23 -2.34
N ASP A 96 -5.90 -5.36 -2.66
CA ASP A 96 -6.38 -5.98 -3.90
C ASP A 96 -6.18 -5.05 -5.11
N VAL A 97 -5.26 -4.08 -5.00
CA VAL A 97 -4.70 -3.36 -6.14
C VAL A 97 -3.87 -4.38 -6.92
N ALA A 98 -4.57 -5.12 -7.79
CA ALA A 98 -4.03 -6.12 -8.69
C ALA A 98 -2.62 -5.76 -9.11
N MET A 99 -1.66 -6.51 -8.58
CA MET A 99 -0.46 -7.00 -9.24
C MET A 99 0.28 -7.88 -8.21
N HIS A 100 0.10 -9.20 -8.32
CA HIS A 100 0.93 -10.18 -7.60
C HIS A 100 2.43 -9.85 -7.74
N GLY A 101 3.24 -10.15 -6.74
CA GLY A 101 4.68 -9.89 -6.74
C GLY A 101 5.11 -8.73 -5.84
N GLU A 102 6.40 -8.68 -5.55
CA GLU A 102 7.01 -7.75 -4.61
C GLU A 102 7.03 -6.30 -5.11
N ASN A 103 6.61 -5.36 -4.25
CA ASN A 103 6.74 -3.91 -4.46
C ASN A 103 6.78 -3.13 -3.13
N LYS A 104 6.94 -1.80 -3.17
CA LYS A 104 7.04 -0.96 -1.94
C LYS A 104 5.83 -1.05 -1.00
N VAL A 105 4.68 -1.53 -1.48
CA VAL A 105 3.43 -1.62 -0.73
C VAL A 105 3.05 -3.06 -0.37
N THR A 106 3.99 -3.99 -0.53
CA THR A 106 3.88 -5.37 -0.04
C THR A 106 4.43 -5.50 1.37
N ILE A 107 3.91 -6.43 2.18
CA ILE A 107 4.44 -6.80 3.50
C ILE A 107 5.06 -8.18 3.42
N GLN A 108 6.14 -8.38 4.18
CA GLN A 108 6.81 -9.67 4.28
C GLN A 108 6.00 -10.62 5.18
N LEU A 109 5.30 -11.60 4.60
CA LEU A 109 4.50 -12.59 5.34
C LEU A 109 4.90 -14.02 4.97
N CYS A 110 4.89 -14.92 5.95
CA CYS A 110 4.96 -16.35 5.63
C CYS A 110 3.61 -16.83 5.06
N ALA A 111 3.59 -17.99 4.43
CA ALA A 111 2.38 -18.53 3.80
C ALA A 111 1.19 -18.62 4.77
N ASN A 112 1.44 -19.01 6.03
CA ASN A 112 0.39 -19.14 7.04
C ASN A 112 -0.20 -17.79 7.46
N CYS A 113 0.65 -16.78 7.72
CA CYS A 113 0.17 -15.43 8.06
C CYS A 113 -0.52 -14.75 6.87
N HIS A 114 -0.06 -15.01 5.64
CA HIS A 114 -0.71 -14.52 4.43
C HIS A 114 -2.09 -15.16 4.21
N GLU A 115 -2.20 -16.47 4.42
CA GLU A 115 -3.51 -17.15 4.36
C GLU A 115 -4.46 -16.64 5.45
N LEU A 116 -3.96 -16.46 6.67
CA LEU A 116 -4.74 -15.91 7.77
C LEU A 116 -5.26 -14.48 7.46
N HIS A 117 -4.43 -13.65 6.81
CA HIS A 117 -4.88 -12.36 6.29
C HIS A 117 -6.07 -12.51 5.32
N HIS A 118 -5.98 -13.44 4.35
CA HIS A 118 -7.09 -13.71 3.43
C HIS A 118 -8.35 -14.23 4.13
N LEU A 119 -8.21 -15.12 5.13
CA LEU A 119 -9.34 -15.64 5.89
C LEU A 119 -10.07 -14.52 6.65
N ILE A 120 -9.32 -13.64 7.33
CA ILE A 120 -9.88 -12.48 8.03
C ILE A 120 -10.56 -11.53 7.04
N TYR A 121 -9.86 -11.15 5.96
CA TYR A 121 -10.42 -10.29 4.93
C TYR A 121 -11.70 -10.87 4.33
N ASN A 122 -11.73 -12.16 3.98
CA ASN A 122 -12.92 -12.81 3.43
C ASN A 122 -14.07 -12.90 4.44
N ALA A 123 -13.77 -13.09 5.72
CA ALA A 123 -14.78 -13.09 6.78
C ALA A 123 -15.45 -11.72 6.93
N LEU A 124 -14.67 -10.63 6.81
CA LEU A 124 -15.12 -9.24 6.99
C LEU A 124 -15.71 -8.62 5.71
N VAL A 125 -15.09 -8.84 4.55
CA VAL A 125 -15.45 -8.18 3.30
C VAL A 125 -16.35 -9.05 2.43
N ARG A 126 -16.02 -10.33 2.27
CA ARG A 126 -16.80 -11.26 1.45
C ARG A 126 -17.91 -11.96 2.23
N ASN A 127 -18.08 -11.65 3.51
CA ASN A 127 -19.05 -12.27 4.43
C ASN A 127 -18.94 -13.81 4.48
N SER A 128 -17.75 -14.37 4.22
CA SER A 128 -17.55 -15.82 4.17
C SER A 128 -17.68 -16.43 5.57
N ASN A 129 -18.71 -17.25 5.79
CA ASN A 129 -18.88 -17.98 7.06
C ASN A 129 -17.80 -19.04 7.24
N ARG A 130 -17.41 -19.76 6.17
CA ARG A 130 -16.29 -20.72 6.24
C ARG A 130 -15.00 -20.04 6.72
N SER A 131 -14.65 -18.89 6.16
CA SER A 131 -13.44 -18.17 6.57
C SER A 131 -13.55 -17.65 8.00
N ARG A 132 -14.73 -17.14 8.38
CA ARG A 132 -15.03 -16.72 9.76
C ARG A 132 -14.81 -17.87 10.73
N ASP A 133 -15.38 -19.04 10.46
CA ASP A 133 -15.34 -20.18 11.39
C ASP A 133 -13.90 -20.70 11.56
N LEU A 134 -13.09 -20.67 10.49
CA LEU A 134 -11.65 -20.96 10.57
C LEU A 134 -10.89 -19.94 11.43
N VAL A 135 -11.15 -18.63 11.25
CA VAL A 135 -10.51 -17.58 12.07
C VAL A 135 -10.89 -17.74 13.55
N LEU A 136 -12.17 -17.99 13.84
CA LEU A 136 -12.65 -18.22 15.19
C LEU A 136 -12.01 -19.47 15.83
N HIS A 137 -11.86 -20.55 15.06
CA HIS A 137 -11.16 -21.74 15.53
C HIS A 137 -9.71 -21.42 15.88
N ILE A 138 -8.97 -20.72 15.01
CA ILE A 138 -7.58 -20.32 15.26
C ILE A 138 -7.47 -19.45 16.52
N LEU A 139 -8.33 -18.43 16.65
CA LEU A 139 -8.40 -17.57 17.85
C LEU A 139 -8.61 -18.39 19.12
N ASN A 140 -9.52 -19.36 19.08
CA ASN A 140 -9.85 -20.19 20.24
C ASN A 140 -8.73 -21.16 20.62
N THR A 141 -7.97 -21.68 19.65
CA THR A 141 -6.87 -22.63 19.93
C THR A 141 -5.66 -21.98 20.58
N GLY A 142 -5.45 -20.67 20.40
CA GLY A 142 -4.23 -19.99 20.83
C GLY A 142 -2.96 -20.43 20.07
N ALA A 143 -3.10 -21.17 18.97
CA ALA A 143 -1.97 -21.65 18.16
C ALA A 143 -1.18 -20.52 17.47
N VAL A 144 -1.78 -19.33 17.37
CA VAL A 144 -1.16 -18.12 16.85
C VAL A 144 -1.11 -17.09 17.98
N SER A 145 0.04 -16.44 18.15
CA SER A 145 0.19 -15.43 19.18
C SER A 145 -0.83 -14.29 19.01
N MET A 146 -1.29 -13.72 20.12
CA MET A 146 -2.24 -12.61 20.09
C MET A 146 -1.66 -11.36 19.41
N GLU A 147 -0.35 -11.15 19.52
CA GLU A 147 0.35 -10.09 18.80
C GLU A 147 0.29 -10.29 17.29
N THR A 148 0.59 -11.50 16.80
CA THR A 148 0.46 -11.84 15.38
C THR A 148 -0.97 -11.63 14.88
N MET A 149 -1.97 -12.04 15.65
CA MET A 149 -3.39 -11.82 15.32
C MET A 149 -3.73 -10.33 15.22
N ARG A 150 -3.27 -9.51 16.17
CA ARG A 150 -3.47 -8.05 16.16
C ARG A 150 -2.83 -7.39 14.94
N LEU A 151 -1.59 -7.76 14.60
CA LEU A 151 -0.89 -7.22 13.44
C LEU A 151 -1.64 -7.53 12.15
N ILE A 152 -2.03 -8.79 11.95
CA ILE A 152 -2.73 -9.22 10.73
C ILE A 152 -4.10 -8.53 10.61
N LEU A 153 -4.89 -8.48 11.69
CA LEU A 153 -6.15 -7.75 11.66
C LEU A 153 -5.93 -6.27 11.36
N GLY A 154 -4.93 -5.62 11.99
CA GLY A 154 -4.59 -4.23 11.74
C GLY A 154 -4.32 -3.94 10.26
N TRP A 155 -3.54 -4.80 9.60
CA TRP A 155 -3.31 -4.69 8.16
C TRP A 155 -4.57 -4.96 7.34
N CYS A 156 -5.39 -5.96 7.68
CA CYS A 156 -6.68 -6.17 7.01
C CYS A 156 -7.56 -4.91 7.10
N LEU A 157 -7.67 -4.28 8.26
CA LEU A 157 -8.48 -3.07 8.45
C LEU A 157 -7.92 -1.88 7.66
N ALA A 158 -6.59 -1.72 7.62
CA ALA A 158 -5.95 -0.71 6.78
C ALA A 158 -6.26 -0.93 5.29
N THR A 159 -6.24 -2.17 4.82
CA THR A 159 -6.66 -2.55 3.46
C THR A 159 -8.11 -2.17 3.20
N ILE A 160 -9.04 -2.56 4.07
CA ILE A 160 -10.46 -2.29 3.89
C ILE A 160 -10.72 -0.77 3.86
N ARG A 161 -10.05 0.01 4.71
CA ARG A 161 -10.17 1.49 4.71
C ARG A 161 -9.68 2.10 3.41
N TYR A 162 -8.53 1.64 2.90
CA TYR A 162 -8.01 2.08 1.61
C TYR A 162 -8.98 1.75 0.47
N GLU A 163 -9.49 0.51 0.41
CA GLU A 163 -10.43 0.11 -0.63
C GLU A 163 -11.75 0.88 -0.53
N ALA A 164 -12.20 1.18 0.69
CA ALA A 164 -13.38 2.00 0.94
C ALA A 164 -13.20 3.46 0.52
N SER A 165 -12.02 4.07 0.74
CA SER A 165 -11.74 5.43 0.25
C SER A 165 -11.70 5.52 -1.28
N ASN A 166 -11.50 4.38 -1.96
CA ASN A 166 -11.59 4.27 -3.41
C ASN A 166 -13.00 3.85 -3.90
N GLY A 167 -13.96 3.67 -2.99
CA GLY A 167 -15.34 3.27 -3.31
C GLY A 167 -15.52 1.81 -3.70
N TRP A 168 -14.53 0.93 -3.44
CA TRP A 168 -14.60 -0.48 -3.86
C TRP A 168 -15.31 -1.38 -2.86
N VAL A 169 -15.27 -1.03 -1.57
CA VAL A 169 -15.91 -1.78 -0.49
C VAL A 169 -16.61 -0.84 0.49
N ASP A 170 -17.59 -1.37 1.24
CA ASP A 170 -18.24 -0.62 2.33
C ASP A 170 -17.27 -0.40 3.50
N GLY A 171 -16.96 0.86 3.79
CA GLY A 171 -16.03 1.25 4.87
C GLY A 171 -16.46 0.79 6.27
N ARG A 172 -17.75 0.54 6.51
CA ARG A 172 -18.24 -0.04 7.77
C ARG A 172 -17.64 -1.41 8.06
N LYS A 173 -17.14 -2.11 7.04
CA LYS A 173 -16.45 -3.40 7.19
C LYS A 173 -15.10 -3.32 7.88
N ALA A 174 -14.57 -2.11 8.10
CA ALA A 174 -13.37 -1.87 8.90
C ALA A 174 -13.68 -1.34 10.32
N SER A 175 -14.96 -1.24 10.71
CA SER A 175 -15.35 -0.70 12.01
C SER A 175 -15.14 -1.70 13.14
N LYS A 176 -14.96 -1.19 14.37
CA LYS A 176 -14.83 -2.02 15.57
C LYS A 176 -16.09 -2.88 15.77
N GLU A 177 -17.26 -2.29 15.58
CA GLU A 177 -18.57 -2.95 15.72
C GLU A 177 -18.75 -4.10 14.72
N TRP A 178 -18.29 -3.92 13.48
CA TRP A 178 -18.37 -4.96 12.47
C TRP A 178 -17.42 -6.13 12.75
N VAL A 179 -16.17 -5.82 13.12
CA VAL A 179 -15.19 -6.82 13.53
C VAL A 179 -15.74 -7.63 14.71
N GLU A 180 -16.31 -6.95 15.70
CA GLU A 180 -16.91 -7.61 16.85
C GLU A 180 -18.10 -8.49 16.45
N ARG A 181 -19.01 -7.96 15.62
CA ARG A 181 -20.16 -8.72 15.12
C ARG A 181 -19.75 -9.97 14.33
N ARG A 182 -18.66 -9.89 13.54
CA ARG A 182 -18.24 -11.00 12.68
C ARG A 182 -17.31 -11.99 13.37
N LEU A 183 -16.41 -11.53 14.23
CA LEU A 183 -15.32 -12.33 14.79
C LEU A 183 -15.36 -12.44 16.31
N ASN A 184 -16.29 -11.77 17.00
CA ASN A 184 -16.36 -11.73 18.47
C ASN A 184 -14.98 -11.47 19.07
N TRP A 185 -14.28 -10.49 18.48
CA TRP A 185 -12.83 -10.36 18.61
C TRP A 185 -12.42 -10.08 20.05
N SER A 186 -13.20 -9.23 20.74
CA SER A 186 -12.97 -8.84 22.13
C SER A 186 -12.97 -10.01 23.11
N ARG A 187 -13.64 -11.12 22.78
CA ARG A 187 -13.64 -12.36 23.57
C ARG A 187 -12.24 -12.98 23.67
N TYR A 188 -11.40 -12.80 22.66
CA TYR A 188 -10.10 -13.46 22.56
C TYR A 188 -8.94 -12.49 22.78
N ILE A 189 -9.09 -11.26 22.31
CA ILE A 189 -8.03 -10.26 22.26
C ILE A 189 -8.60 -8.95 22.78
N ALA A 190 -7.97 -8.39 23.81
CA ALA A 190 -8.38 -7.10 24.38
C ALA A 190 -8.55 -6.03 23.28
N PRO A 191 -9.57 -5.15 23.39
CA PRO A 191 -9.87 -4.13 22.40
C PRO A 191 -8.66 -3.26 22.09
N PHE A 192 -8.55 -2.77 20.85
CA PHE A 192 -7.59 -1.73 20.50
C PHE A 192 -7.87 -0.48 21.34
N THR A 193 -7.00 -0.16 22.30
CA THR A 193 -6.94 1.18 22.90
C THR A 193 -6.49 2.16 21.82
N GLU A 194 -7.08 3.35 21.78
CA GLU A 194 -6.80 4.36 20.74
C GLU A 194 -5.42 5.02 20.87
N GLU A 195 -4.56 4.52 21.76
CA GLU A 195 -3.29 5.14 22.15
C GLU A 195 -2.10 4.82 21.24
N THR A 196 -2.28 4.14 20.10
CA THR A 196 -1.16 3.83 19.18
C THR A 196 -1.31 4.47 17.80
N GLN A 197 -1.89 5.68 17.74
CA GLN A 197 -1.85 6.54 16.53
C GLN A 197 -0.72 7.58 16.56
N GLN A 198 0.18 7.55 17.56
CA GLN A 198 1.33 8.45 17.64
C GLN A 198 2.59 7.70 18.06
N SER A 199 3.23 7.03 17.10
CA SER A 199 4.66 6.67 17.16
C SER A 199 5.16 6.31 15.77
#